data_AF-R0L446-F1
#
_entry.id   AF-R0L446-F1
#
_cell.length_a   1.000
_cell.length_b   1.000
_cell.length_c   1.000
_cell.angle_alpha   90.00
_cell.angle_beta   90.00
_cell.angle_gamma   90.00
#
_symmetry.space_group_name_H-M   'P 1'
#
loop_
_entity.id
_entity.type
_entity.pdbx_description
1 polymer ?
#
loop_
_entity_poly.entity_id
_entity_poly.type
_entity_poly.pdbx_seq_one_letter_code
_entity_poly.pdbx_strand_id
1 'polypeptide(L)' 'KEGDWQWVDGRSLSLSFWGSGEPNNVGQHGEDCATVSSRGLWNDATCSGAEAWICERSC' A
#
# COMPACT_ATOMS: atom_id res chain seq x y z
N LYS A 1 -2.74 10.02 -6.13
CA LYS A 1 -1.67 11.03 -6.33
C LYS A 1 -0.56 10.61 -5.40
N GLU A 2 0.69 10.66 -5.85
CA GLU A 2 1.83 10.28 -5.01
C GLU A 2 1.80 11.01 -3.66
N GLY A 3 1.99 10.26 -2.57
CA GLY A 3 1.89 10.75 -1.19
C GLY A 3 0.47 10.91 -0.61
N ASP A 4 -0.59 10.79 -1.43
CA ASP A 4 -1.98 10.87 -0.98
C ASP A 4 -2.65 9.48 -1.07
N TRP A 5 -2.51 8.68 0.00
CA TRP A 5 -3.01 7.30 0.07
C TRP A 5 -4.49 7.20 0.47
N GLN A 6 -5.21 6.28 -0.18
CA GLN A 6 -6.62 5.98 0.09
C GLN A 6 -6.89 4.48 -0.02
N TRP A 7 -7.87 4.00 0.74
CA TRP A 7 -8.36 2.64 0.62
C TRP A 7 -9.19 2.48 -0.66
N VAL A 8 -9.26 1.25 -1.16
CA VAL A 8 -10.01 0.90 -2.40
C VAL A 8 -11.51 1.14 -2.30
N ASP A 9 -12.03 1.30 -1.08
CA ASP A 9 -13.43 1.66 -0.81
C ASP A 9 -13.67 3.18 -0.73
N GLY A 10 -12.65 3.99 -0.97
CA GLY A 10 -12.72 5.46 -0.98
C GLY A 10 -12.51 6.10 0.38
N ARG A 11 -12.26 5.34 1.46
CA ARG A 11 -11.88 5.90 2.76
C ARG A 11 -10.48 6.48 2.68
N SER A 12 -10.28 7.68 3.24
CA SER A 12 -8.94 8.26 3.38
C SER A 12 -8.09 7.49 4.39
N LEU A 13 -6.79 7.43 4.16
CA LEU A 13 -5.87 6.78 5.09
C LEU A 13 -5.69 7.64 6.36
N SER A 14 -6.15 7.12 7.51
CA SER A 14 -6.01 7.80 8.80
C SER A 14 -4.84 7.29 9.63
N LEU A 15 -4.42 6.05 9.41
CA LEU A 15 -3.33 5.37 10.10
C LEU A 15 -2.49 4.62 9.07
N SER A 16 -1.17 4.66 9.23
CA SER A 16 -0.23 3.96 8.36
C SER A 16 0.80 3.21 9.19
N PHE A 17 1.27 2.09 8.66
CA PHE A 17 2.29 1.23 9.26
C PHE A 17 3.46 1.02 8.29
N TRP A 18 3.83 2.08 7.57
CA TRP A 18 4.94 2.05 6.61
C TRP A 18 6.23 1.54 7.23
N GLY A 19 6.95 0.71 6.47
CA GLY A 19 8.31 0.33 6.78
C GLY A 19 9.23 1.55 6.85
N SER A 20 10.38 1.38 7.49
CA SER A 20 11.39 2.44 7.53
C SER A 20 11.88 2.75 6.11
N GLY A 21 11.63 3.98 5.64
CA GLY A 21 11.99 4.41 4.29
C GLY A 21 10.82 4.41 3.31
N GLU A 22 9.66 3.87 3.69
CA GLU A 22 8.47 3.78 2.85
C GLU A 22 7.42 4.86 3.18
N PRO A 23 6.58 5.26 2.22
CA PRO A 23 6.62 4.88 0.80
C PRO A 23 7.77 5.57 0.05
N ASN A 24 8.46 4.84 -0.83
CA ASN A 24 9.68 5.32 -1.51
C ASN A 24 9.52 5.57 -3.02
N ASN A 25 8.41 5.10 -3.61
CA ASN A 25 8.01 5.26 -5.01
C ASN A 25 9.11 4.87 -6.01
N VAL A 26 9.68 3.67 -5.87
CA VAL A 26 10.80 3.21 -6.70
C VAL A 26 10.35 2.80 -8.10
N GLY A 27 11.21 3.10 -9.09
CA GLY A 27 11.03 2.66 -10.48
C GLY A 27 10.45 3.73 -11.41
N GLN A 28 10.51 3.48 -12.71
CA GLN A 28 10.13 4.48 -13.73
C GLN A 28 8.61 4.75 -13.81
N HIS A 29 7.79 3.83 -13.29
CA HIS A 29 6.33 3.91 -13.32
C HIS A 29 5.72 4.12 -11.94
N GLY A 30 6.56 4.23 -10.91
CA GLY A 30 6.14 4.40 -9.53
C GLY A 30 5.46 3.18 -8.89
N GLU A 31 5.12 3.33 -7.62
CA GLU A 31 4.59 2.29 -6.73
C GLU A 31 3.28 2.76 -6.08
N ASP A 32 2.18 2.66 -6.81
CA ASP A 32 0.87 3.19 -6.38
C ASP A 32 0.02 2.22 -5.52
N CYS A 33 0.50 1.00 -5.25
CA CYS A 33 -0.21 -0.01 -4.47
C CYS A 33 0.53 -0.33 -3.17
N ALA A 34 -0.17 -0.79 -2.13
CA ALA A 34 0.46 -1.17 -0.86
C ALA A 34 0.47 -2.68 -0.67
N THR A 35 1.59 -3.20 -0.17
CA THR A 35 1.75 -4.59 0.29
C THR A 35 2.08 -4.61 1.78
N VAL A 36 1.79 -5.74 2.43
CA VAL A 36 2.08 -5.92 3.86
C VAL A 36 3.06 -7.07 4.02
N SER A 37 4.19 -6.78 4.65
CA SER A 37 5.20 -7.79 4.99
C SER A 37 4.71 -8.72 6.11
N SER A 38 5.40 -9.85 6.30
CA SER A 38 5.13 -10.78 7.41
C SER A 38 5.26 -10.17 8.81
N ARG A 39 5.90 -8.99 8.93
CA ARG A 39 6.01 -8.21 10.18
C ARG A 39 4.89 -7.20 10.38
N GLY A 40 3.93 -7.13 9.45
CA GLY A 40 2.83 -6.15 9.48
C GLY A 40 3.23 -4.75 8.98
N LEU A 41 4.48 -4.56 8.53
CA LEU A 41 4.95 -3.30 7.97
C LEU A 41 4.57 -3.20 6.49
N TRP A 42 4.19 -2.00 6.06
CA TRP A 42 3.73 -1.73 4.72
C TRP A 42 4.86 -1.28 3.80
N ASN A 43 4.73 -1.60 2.52
CA ASN A 43 5.63 -1.20 1.45
C ASN A 43 4.79 -0.78 0.25
N ASP A 44 5.09 0.37 -0.35
CA ASP A 44 4.51 0.69 -1.64
C ASP A 44 5.15 -0.22 -2.71
N ALA A 45 4.33 -0.65 -3.65
CA ALA A 45 4.71 -1.60 -4.67
C ALA A 45 3.99 -1.30 -5.98
N THR A 46 4.56 -1.80 -7.08
CA THR A 46 3.89 -1.78 -8.37
C THR A 46 2.60 -2.58 -8.35
N CYS A 47 1.49 -1.96 -8.79
CA CYS A 47 0.17 -2.59 -8.81
C CYS A 47 0.05 -3.81 -9.73
N SER A 48 0.97 -3.98 -10.68
CA SER A 48 1.01 -5.12 -11.61
C SER A 48 1.73 -6.34 -11.03
N GLY A 49 2.31 -6.22 -9.83
CA GLY A 49 2.97 -7.32 -9.13
C GLY A 49 2.00 -8.45 -8.75
N ALA A 50 2.48 -9.69 -8.82
CA ALA A 50 1.71 -10.85 -8.38
C ALA A 50 1.91 -11.07 -6.88
N GLU A 51 0.95 -10.59 -6.07
CA GLU A 51 0.99 -10.64 -4.61
C GLU A 51 -0.19 -11.43 -4.02
N ALA A 52 -0.06 -11.83 -2.75
CA ALA A 52 -1.18 -12.36 -1.97
C ALA A 52 -2.09 -11.22 -1.48
N TRP A 53 -3.40 -11.48 -1.38
CA TRP A 53 -4.40 -10.47 -1.03
C TRP A 53 -5.10 -10.79 0.29
N ILE A 54 -5.45 -9.74 1.03
CA ILE A 54 -6.27 -9.79 2.24
C ILE A 54 -7.58 -9.08 1.94
N CYS A 55 -8.72 -9.73 2.21
CA CYS A 55 -10.05 -9.16 1.98
C CYS A 55 -10.66 -8.66 3.30
N GLU A 56 -11.25 -7.47 3.27
CA GLU A 56 -12.16 -6.99 4.31
C GLU A 56 -13.61 -7.25 3.89
N ARG A 57 -14.49 -7.52 4.87
CA ARG A 57 -15.94 -7.58 4.65
C ARG A 57 -16.62 -6.82 5.77
N SER A 58 -17.60 -5.99 5.41
CA SER A 58 -18.49 -5.36 6.38
C SER A 58 -19.23 -6.43 7.19
N CYS A 59 -19.44 -6.18 8.48
CA CYS A 59 -20.28 -7.01 9.33
C CYS A 59 -21.73 -7.04 8.84
#